data_AF-A0A9P1BNZ5-F1
#
_entry.id   AF-A0A9P1BNZ5-F1
#
_cell.length_a   1.000
_cell.length_b   1.000
_cell.length_c   1.000
_cell.angle_alpha   90.00
_cell.angle_beta   90.00
_cell.angle_gamma   90.00
#
_symmetry.space_group_name_H-M   'P 1'
#
loop_
_entity.id
_entity.type
_entity.pdbx_description
1 polymer ?
#
loop_
_entity_poly.entity_id
_entity_poly.type
_entity_poly.pdbx_seq_one_letter_code
_entity_poly.pdbx_strand_id
1 'polypeptide(L)'
;MKPKKTGTGRVPSLVSEVWTRASELADAYKIGRAESGAAFNLLHHITPGVQDALARLVMKHGMGKFITHDCIFQGVFNRETCTASNALSAWQEQLVNTDEILLLLCKRLDQDFLATPKKMRKPWNHQQVEGLQRICAAFLACGIQFSASCPSDFVEDEKANLLKGFMMRHADGELQTLLAESAPPVDLQRVALFRSVCRKQEKKAGTRMSRFMMLFGLLLDLAQIEIKDHFVRRRKKRQQWRNRFLSLQATLRQRQ
;
A
#
# COMPACT_ATOMS: atom_id res chain seq x y z
N MET A 1 -32.79 25.53 -57.50
CA MET A 1 -32.21 25.12 -56.21
C MET A 1 -32.30 23.60 -56.10
N LYS A 2 -31.18 22.88 -55.99
CA LYS A 2 -31.18 21.42 -55.81
C LYS A 2 -31.39 21.09 -54.32
N PRO A 3 -32.31 20.19 -53.94
CA PRO A 3 -32.53 19.83 -52.54
C PRO A 3 -31.29 19.12 -51.99
N LYS A 4 -30.80 19.62 -50.86
CA LYS A 4 -29.68 19.05 -50.11
C LYS A 4 -30.17 17.72 -49.51
N LYS A 5 -29.65 16.60 -50.01
CA LYS A 5 -29.96 15.26 -49.45
C LYS A 5 -29.51 15.22 -48.00
N THR A 6 -30.46 15.29 -47.07
CA THR A 6 -30.26 15.01 -45.65
C THR A 6 -30.18 13.50 -45.49
N GLY A 7 -28.98 12.94 -45.66
CA GLY A 7 -28.73 11.55 -45.33
C GLY A 7 -28.99 11.33 -43.85
N THR A 8 -29.91 10.44 -43.53
CA THR A 8 -30.11 9.89 -42.18
C THR A 8 -28.88 9.04 -41.85
N GLY A 9 -27.78 9.72 -41.53
CA GLY A 9 -26.57 9.09 -41.02
C GLY A 9 -26.91 8.47 -39.68
N ARG A 10 -27.16 7.17 -39.69
CA ARG A 10 -27.14 6.36 -38.47
C ARG A 10 -25.76 6.59 -37.85
N VAL A 11 -25.71 7.29 -36.72
CA VAL A 11 -24.46 7.44 -35.97
C VAL A 11 -24.08 6.01 -35.56
N PRO A 12 -22.95 5.46 -36.04
CA PRO A 12 -22.53 4.13 -35.66
C PRO A 12 -22.42 4.08 -34.14
N SER A 13 -23.12 3.13 -33.52
CA SER A 13 -22.92 2.84 -32.12
C SER A 13 -21.48 2.35 -31.95
N LEU A 14 -20.65 3.11 -31.24
CA LEU A 14 -19.26 2.78 -30.90
C LEU A 14 -19.07 1.35 -30.35
N VAL A 15 -20.14 0.76 -29.81
CA VAL A 15 -20.12 -0.54 -29.13
C VAL A 15 -20.14 -1.74 -30.10
N SER A 16 -20.52 -1.58 -31.38
CA SER A 16 -20.65 -2.75 -32.29
C SER A 16 -19.52 -2.92 -33.30
N GLU A 17 -18.59 -1.98 -33.41
CA GLU A 17 -17.47 -2.08 -34.36
C GLU A 17 -16.19 -2.35 -33.58
N VAL A 18 -15.65 -3.57 -33.77
CA VAL A 18 -14.35 -3.95 -33.22
C VAL A 18 -13.29 -3.26 -34.08
N TRP A 19 -12.87 -2.07 -33.67
CA TRP A 19 -11.76 -1.36 -34.29
C TRP A 19 -10.47 -2.13 -34.04
N THR A 20 -9.73 -2.43 -35.11
CA THR A 20 -8.47 -3.19 -34.97
C THR A 20 -7.25 -2.27 -34.94
N ARG A 21 -7.39 -1.05 -35.45
CA ARG A 21 -6.31 -0.06 -35.55
C ARG A 21 -6.80 1.35 -35.22
N ALA A 22 -5.95 2.13 -34.56
CA ALA A 22 -6.21 3.54 -34.27
C ALA A 22 -6.41 4.42 -35.54
N SER A 23 -5.89 4.00 -36.70
CA SER A 23 -6.11 4.72 -37.96
C SER A 23 -7.56 4.59 -38.44
N GLU A 24 -8.20 3.44 -38.23
CA GLU A 24 -9.61 3.21 -38.62
C GLU A 24 -10.53 4.15 -37.85
N LEU A 25 -10.27 4.33 -36.54
CA LEU A 25 -10.94 5.33 -35.71
C LEU A 25 -10.70 6.76 -36.20
N ALA A 26 -9.47 7.11 -36.57
CA ALA A 26 -9.15 8.43 -37.10
C ALA A 26 -9.95 8.74 -38.37
N ASP A 27 -10.00 7.79 -39.31
CA ASP A 27 -10.69 7.95 -40.59
C ASP A 27 -12.21 8.01 -40.43
N ALA A 28 -12.77 7.19 -39.53
CA ALA A 28 -14.19 7.13 -39.26
C ALA A 28 -14.72 8.41 -38.58
N TYR A 29 -13.99 8.93 -37.59
CA TYR A 29 -14.43 10.08 -36.79
C TYR A 29 -13.81 11.42 -37.20
N LYS A 30 -12.89 11.42 -38.19
CA LYS A 30 -12.13 12.61 -38.63
C LYS A 30 -11.38 13.30 -37.49
N ILE A 31 -10.79 12.50 -36.61
CA ILE A 31 -10.03 12.95 -35.44
C ILE A 31 -8.52 12.83 -35.66
N GLY A 32 -7.74 13.56 -34.87
CA GLY A 32 -6.28 13.55 -34.96
C GLY A 32 -5.66 12.23 -34.47
N ARG A 33 -4.41 11.97 -34.89
CA ARG A 33 -3.66 10.76 -34.51
C ARG A 33 -3.59 10.52 -33.00
N ALA A 34 -3.35 11.57 -32.22
CA ALA A 34 -3.26 11.44 -30.76
C ALA A 34 -4.61 11.10 -30.14
N GLU A 35 -5.70 11.66 -30.67
CA GLU A 35 -7.06 11.40 -30.19
C GLU A 35 -7.49 9.97 -30.52
N SER A 36 -7.25 9.52 -31.75
CA SER A 36 -7.59 8.16 -32.17
C SER A 36 -6.75 7.10 -31.45
N GLY A 37 -5.47 7.37 -31.22
CA GLY A 37 -4.60 6.51 -30.43
C GLY A 37 -5.00 6.44 -28.95
N ALA A 38 -5.38 7.56 -28.35
CA ALA A 38 -5.93 7.59 -27.00
C ALA A 38 -7.24 6.80 -26.89
N ALA A 39 -8.15 6.97 -27.86
CA ALA A 39 -9.40 6.22 -27.92
C ALA A 39 -9.16 4.71 -28.08
N PHE A 40 -8.21 4.32 -28.94
CA PHE A 40 -7.82 2.92 -29.11
C PHE A 40 -7.27 2.32 -27.80
N ASN A 41 -6.37 3.03 -27.12
CA ASN A 41 -5.83 2.56 -25.84
C ASN A 41 -6.93 2.41 -24.77
N LEU A 42 -7.87 3.36 -24.69
CA LEU A 42 -9.02 3.26 -23.80
C LEU A 42 -9.86 2.01 -24.09
N LEU A 43 -10.09 1.67 -25.35
CA LEU A 43 -10.91 0.51 -25.72
C LEU A 43 -10.23 -0.83 -25.47
N HIS A 44 -8.92 -0.93 -25.69
CA HIS A 44 -8.23 -2.23 -25.76
C HIS A 44 -7.24 -2.52 -24.62
N HIS A 45 -6.66 -1.49 -24.01
CA HIS A 45 -5.49 -1.66 -23.14
C HIS A 45 -5.70 -1.16 -21.71
N ILE A 46 -6.71 -0.32 -21.48
CA ILE A 46 -7.01 0.24 -20.16
C ILE A 46 -8.16 -0.54 -19.53
N THR A 47 -8.04 -0.93 -18.26
CA THR A 47 -9.09 -1.67 -17.57
C THR A 47 -10.33 -0.80 -17.28
N PRO A 48 -11.55 -1.36 -17.26
CA PRO A 48 -12.78 -0.57 -17.07
C PRO A 48 -12.78 0.30 -15.80
N GLY A 49 -12.24 -0.20 -14.68
CA GLY A 49 -12.16 0.57 -13.44
C GLY A 49 -11.29 1.84 -13.56
N VAL A 50 -10.20 1.76 -14.34
CA VAL A 50 -9.33 2.91 -14.64
C VAL A 50 -9.99 3.82 -15.68
N GLN A 51 -10.66 3.27 -16.69
CA GLN A 51 -11.46 4.06 -17.65
C GLN A 51 -12.50 4.91 -16.93
N ASP A 52 -13.26 4.32 -16.00
CA ASP A 52 -14.27 5.00 -15.20
C ASP A 52 -13.66 6.11 -14.33
N ALA A 53 -12.49 5.85 -13.73
CA ALA A 53 -11.76 6.85 -12.95
C ALA A 53 -11.33 8.04 -13.83
N LEU A 54 -10.71 7.78 -14.98
CA LEU A 54 -10.30 8.81 -15.94
C LEU A 54 -11.51 9.59 -16.47
N ALA A 55 -12.59 8.91 -16.85
CA ALA A 55 -13.82 9.53 -17.31
C ALA A 55 -14.39 10.51 -16.27
N ARG A 56 -14.46 10.10 -14.99
CA ARG A 56 -14.89 11.01 -13.91
C ARG A 56 -14.01 12.24 -13.78
N LEU A 57 -12.68 12.09 -13.89
CA LEU A 57 -11.75 13.21 -13.80
C LEU A 57 -11.87 14.15 -15.00
N VAL A 58 -11.99 13.60 -16.21
CA VAL A 58 -12.18 14.39 -17.44
C VAL A 58 -13.54 15.09 -17.44
N MET A 59 -14.62 14.46 -16.98
CA MET A 59 -15.92 15.12 -16.82
C MET A 59 -15.86 16.25 -15.77
N LYS A 60 -15.14 16.04 -14.67
CA LYS A 60 -15.01 17.00 -13.57
C LYS A 60 -14.19 18.24 -13.96
N HIS A 61 -13.07 18.06 -14.66
CA HIS A 61 -12.09 19.13 -14.90
C HIS A 61 -12.02 19.60 -16.36
N GLY A 62 -12.50 18.79 -17.31
CA GLY A 62 -12.38 18.98 -18.75
C GLY A 62 -11.05 18.45 -19.31
N MET A 63 -11.10 17.73 -20.44
CA MET A 63 -9.92 17.09 -21.07
C MET A 63 -8.77 18.09 -21.26
N GLY A 64 -8.98 19.13 -22.07
CA GLY A 64 -7.94 20.11 -22.41
C GLY A 64 -7.42 20.98 -21.25
N LYS A 65 -8.00 20.87 -20.04
CA LYS A 65 -7.52 21.56 -18.84
C LYS A 65 -6.80 20.62 -17.87
N PHE A 66 -7.14 19.33 -17.90
CA PHE A 66 -6.70 18.36 -16.92
C PHE A 66 -5.62 17.44 -17.46
N ILE A 67 -5.84 16.79 -18.59
CA ILE A 67 -4.91 15.78 -19.13
C ILE A 67 -4.91 15.82 -20.66
N THR A 68 -3.74 15.69 -21.27
CA THR A 68 -3.63 15.67 -22.73
C THR A 68 -3.97 14.28 -23.30
N HIS A 69 -4.51 14.22 -24.52
CA HIS A 69 -4.71 12.95 -25.24
C HIS A 69 -3.38 12.18 -25.40
N ASP A 70 -2.27 12.90 -25.56
CA ASP A 70 -0.93 12.32 -25.67
C ASP A 70 -0.60 11.42 -24.46
N CYS A 71 -0.96 11.80 -23.23
CA CYS A 71 -0.75 10.94 -22.05
C CYS A 71 -1.37 9.54 -22.19
N ILE A 72 -2.59 9.48 -22.71
CA ILE A 72 -3.32 8.21 -22.90
C ILE A 72 -2.75 7.48 -24.11
N PHE A 73 -2.47 8.20 -25.20
CA PHE A 73 -1.89 7.67 -26.43
C PHE A 73 -0.50 7.02 -26.20
N GLN A 74 0.37 7.63 -25.40
CA GLN A 74 1.68 7.07 -25.04
C GLN A 74 1.58 5.78 -24.19
N GLY A 75 0.38 5.38 -23.78
CA GLY A 75 0.14 4.11 -23.10
C GLY A 75 0.50 4.11 -21.62
N VAL A 76 0.67 5.28 -20.99
CA VAL A 76 1.01 5.36 -19.55
C VAL A 76 -0.06 4.69 -18.66
N PHE A 77 -1.31 4.60 -19.14
CA PHE A 77 -2.41 3.91 -18.46
C PHE A 77 -2.68 2.49 -18.96
N ASN A 78 -1.94 2.03 -19.97
CA ASN A 78 -2.14 0.69 -20.52
C ASN A 78 -1.71 -0.33 -19.47
N ARG A 79 -2.49 -1.40 -19.33
CA ARG A 79 -2.13 -2.56 -18.52
C ARG A 79 -0.79 -3.12 -19.03
N GLU A 80 0.02 -3.67 -18.13
CA GLU A 80 1.32 -4.30 -18.44
C GLU A 80 2.39 -3.38 -19.03
N THR A 81 2.09 -2.10 -19.26
CA THR A 81 3.12 -1.12 -19.59
C THR A 81 4.03 -0.92 -18.39
N CYS A 82 5.34 -1.04 -18.62
CA CYS A 82 6.37 -0.81 -17.64
C CYS A 82 7.06 0.52 -17.92
N THR A 83 7.16 1.37 -16.90
CA THR A 83 7.84 2.67 -17.01
C THR A 83 9.31 2.60 -16.59
N ALA A 84 9.86 1.40 -16.41
CA ALA A 84 11.29 1.22 -16.12
C ALA A 84 12.11 1.56 -17.37
N SER A 85 12.98 2.55 -17.25
CA SER A 85 14.04 2.80 -18.24
C SER A 85 15.28 1.96 -17.91
N ASN A 86 16.33 2.02 -18.73
CA ASN A 86 17.58 1.29 -18.50
C ASN A 86 18.17 1.51 -17.10
N ALA A 87 18.04 2.72 -16.54
CA ALA A 87 18.52 3.05 -15.20
C ALA A 87 17.64 2.45 -14.07
N LEU A 88 16.40 2.07 -14.39
CA LEU A 88 15.42 1.52 -13.46
C LEU A 88 15.12 0.03 -13.76
N SER A 89 15.98 -0.66 -14.49
CA SER A 89 15.78 -2.07 -14.87
C SER A 89 15.60 -2.99 -13.66
N ALA A 90 16.28 -2.70 -12.55
CA ALA A 90 16.11 -3.42 -11.28
C ALA A 90 14.70 -3.31 -10.68
N TRP A 91 13.90 -2.32 -11.09
CA TRP A 91 12.54 -2.08 -10.63
C TRP A 91 11.48 -2.50 -11.65
N GLN A 92 11.86 -3.20 -12.73
CA GLN A 92 10.96 -3.51 -13.83
C GLN A 92 9.67 -4.16 -13.36
N GLU A 93 9.75 -5.15 -12.46
CA GLU A 93 8.58 -5.87 -11.94
C GLU A 93 7.62 -4.97 -11.18
N GLN A 94 8.14 -4.06 -10.35
CA GLN A 94 7.33 -3.16 -9.52
C GLN A 94 6.78 -1.98 -10.31
N LEU A 95 7.40 -1.62 -11.43
CA LEU A 95 6.99 -0.50 -12.31
C LEU A 95 6.03 -0.94 -13.43
N VAL A 96 5.64 -2.22 -13.50
CA VAL A 96 4.57 -2.69 -14.39
C VAL A 96 3.23 -2.20 -13.86
N ASN A 97 2.42 -1.60 -14.74
CA ASN A 97 1.09 -1.13 -14.40
C ASN A 97 0.18 -2.26 -13.91
N THR A 98 -0.30 -2.09 -12.68
CA THR A 98 -1.44 -2.81 -12.09
C THR A 98 -2.62 -1.86 -11.91
N ASP A 99 -3.84 -2.39 -11.74
CA ASP A 99 -5.01 -1.56 -11.47
C ASP A 99 -4.84 -0.73 -10.20
N GLU A 100 -4.16 -1.25 -9.18
CA GLU A 100 -3.87 -0.54 -7.94
C GLU A 100 -2.98 0.69 -8.16
N ILE A 101 -1.91 0.55 -8.96
CA ILE A 101 -1.02 1.65 -9.34
C ILE A 101 -1.81 2.71 -10.11
N LEU A 102 -2.58 2.30 -11.12
CA LEU A 102 -3.31 3.22 -12.00
C LEU A 102 -4.45 3.94 -11.30
N LEU A 103 -5.17 3.27 -10.38
CA LEU A 103 -6.20 3.90 -9.57
C LEU A 103 -5.61 4.88 -8.54
N LEU A 104 -4.46 4.54 -7.94
CA LEU A 104 -3.73 5.46 -7.07
C LEU A 104 -3.23 6.68 -7.86
N LEU A 105 -2.70 6.48 -9.06
CA LEU A 105 -2.28 7.53 -9.98
C LEU A 105 -3.45 8.47 -10.32
N CYS A 106 -4.63 7.94 -10.65
CA CYS A 106 -5.81 8.76 -10.91
C CYS A 106 -6.19 9.64 -9.71
N LYS A 107 -6.19 9.07 -8.49
CA LYS A 107 -6.44 9.83 -7.26
C LYS A 107 -5.42 10.93 -7.06
N ARG A 108 -4.15 10.62 -7.34
CA ARG A 108 -3.03 11.55 -7.20
C ARG A 108 -3.10 12.71 -8.18
N LEU A 109 -3.41 12.44 -9.45
CA LEU A 109 -3.60 13.46 -10.48
C LEU A 109 -4.72 14.45 -10.11
N ASP A 110 -5.85 13.96 -9.56
CA ASP A 110 -6.95 14.82 -9.09
C ASP A 110 -6.51 15.73 -7.95
N GLN A 111 -5.91 15.14 -6.91
CA GLN A 111 -5.51 15.86 -5.72
C GLN A 111 -4.44 16.91 -6.02
N ASP A 112 -3.42 16.56 -6.79
CA ASP A 112 -2.32 17.46 -7.12
C ASP A 112 -2.80 18.60 -8.03
N PHE A 113 -3.74 18.33 -8.94
CA PHE A 113 -4.39 19.34 -9.77
C PHE A 113 -5.22 20.33 -8.93
N LEU A 114 -5.98 19.82 -7.95
CA LEU A 114 -6.78 20.65 -7.04
C LEU A 114 -5.92 21.47 -6.10
N ALA A 115 -4.84 20.90 -5.58
CA ALA A 115 -3.87 21.58 -4.71
C ALA A 115 -3.10 22.69 -5.45
N THR A 116 -2.95 22.57 -6.77
CA THR A 116 -2.33 23.63 -7.58
C THR A 116 -3.27 24.85 -7.69
N PRO A 117 -2.78 26.09 -7.44
CA PRO A 117 -3.59 27.29 -7.61
C PRO A 117 -4.19 27.39 -9.00
N LYS A 118 -5.46 27.81 -9.13
CA LYS A 118 -6.21 27.79 -10.40
C LYS A 118 -5.47 28.44 -11.59
N LYS A 119 -4.72 29.52 -11.34
CA LYS A 119 -3.92 30.23 -12.36
C LYS A 119 -2.68 29.47 -12.84
N MET A 120 -2.20 28.50 -12.06
CA MET A 120 -1.01 27.69 -12.35
C MET A 120 -1.35 26.28 -12.85
N ARG A 121 -2.64 25.90 -12.83
CA ARG A 121 -3.08 24.60 -13.33
C ARG A 121 -2.81 24.50 -14.83
N LYS A 122 -2.06 23.47 -15.21
CA LYS A 122 -1.79 23.09 -16.60
C LYS A 122 -2.26 21.66 -16.81
N PRO A 123 -2.64 21.30 -18.04
CA PRO A 123 -2.91 19.90 -18.36
C PRO A 123 -1.67 19.05 -18.08
N TRP A 124 -1.88 17.89 -17.47
CA TRP A 124 -0.85 16.89 -17.29
C TRP A 124 -0.33 16.43 -18.67
N ASN A 125 0.98 16.45 -18.84
CA ASN A 125 1.67 15.90 -20.01
C ASN A 125 2.20 14.48 -19.74
N HIS A 126 2.60 13.73 -20.77
CA HIS A 126 2.97 12.32 -20.61
C HIS A 126 4.14 12.12 -19.63
N GLN A 127 5.17 12.97 -19.68
CA GLN A 127 6.35 12.87 -18.82
C GLN A 127 6.00 13.05 -17.34
N GLN A 128 5.11 14.00 -17.04
CA GLN A 128 4.65 14.25 -15.67
C GLN A 128 3.82 13.08 -15.15
N VAL A 129 2.91 12.54 -15.96
CA VAL A 129 2.08 11.38 -15.57
C VAL A 129 2.95 10.15 -15.35
N GLU A 130 3.93 9.90 -16.23
CA GLU A 130 4.85 8.77 -16.11
C GLU A 130 5.76 8.90 -14.86
N GLY A 131 6.28 10.10 -14.58
CA GLY A 131 7.03 10.36 -13.34
C GLY A 131 6.19 10.10 -12.09
N LEU A 132 4.92 10.51 -12.12
CA LEU A 132 3.98 10.29 -11.01
C LEU A 132 3.56 8.83 -10.87
N GLN A 133 3.42 8.10 -11.99
CA GLN A 133 3.17 6.67 -12.01
C GLN A 133 4.29 5.94 -11.27
N ARG A 134 5.56 6.28 -11.56
CA ARG A 134 6.74 5.68 -10.91
C ARG A 134 6.72 5.89 -9.40
N ILE A 135 6.35 7.09 -8.96
CA ILE A 135 6.20 7.42 -7.53
C ILE A 135 5.08 6.58 -6.89
N CYS A 136 3.94 6.43 -7.54
CA CYS A 136 2.83 5.61 -7.05
C CYS A 136 3.23 4.12 -6.93
N ALA A 137 3.92 3.60 -7.94
CA ALA A 137 4.43 2.24 -7.95
C ALA A 137 5.47 1.99 -6.85
N ALA A 138 6.44 2.88 -6.67
CA ALA A 138 7.42 2.82 -5.59
C ALA A 138 6.76 2.86 -4.20
N PHE A 139 5.73 3.69 -4.02
CA PHE A 139 4.97 3.74 -2.77
C PHE A 139 4.26 2.41 -2.47
N LEU A 140 3.61 1.79 -3.46
CA LEU A 140 2.97 0.49 -3.28
C LEU A 140 4.00 -0.62 -3.01
N ALA A 141 5.16 -0.60 -3.67
CA ALA A 141 6.27 -1.52 -3.37
C ALA A 141 6.74 -1.39 -1.91
N CYS A 142 6.87 -0.16 -1.39
CA CYS A 142 7.12 0.07 0.03
C CYS A 142 6.00 -0.51 0.92
N GLY A 143 4.74 -0.34 0.52
CA GLY A 143 3.58 -0.91 1.22
C GLY A 143 3.59 -2.44 1.30
N ILE A 144 3.99 -3.12 0.22
CA ILE A 144 4.16 -4.59 0.18
C ILE A 144 5.26 -5.01 1.15
N GLN A 145 6.44 -4.37 1.08
CA GLN A 145 7.55 -4.67 1.97
C GLN A 145 7.19 -4.40 3.45
N PHE A 146 6.46 -3.32 3.72
CA PHE A 146 5.97 -3.00 5.05
C PHE A 146 5.00 -4.06 5.58
N SER A 147 4.08 -4.52 4.73
CA SER A 147 3.14 -5.60 5.06
C SER A 147 3.84 -6.93 5.33
N ALA A 148 4.93 -7.22 4.63
CA ALA A 148 5.75 -8.40 4.87
C ALA A 148 6.59 -8.30 6.16
N SER A 149 6.95 -7.09 6.59
CA SER A 149 7.86 -6.87 7.73
C SER A 149 7.14 -6.59 9.05
N CYS A 150 5.82 -6.35 9.04
CA CYS A 150 5.05 -5.94 10.21
C CYS A 150 3.81 -6.82 10.43
N PRO A 151 3.33 -6.95 11.68
CA PRO A 151 2.05 -7.61 11.97
C PRO A 151 0.86 -6.97 11.24
N SER A 152 -0.07 -7.78 10.76
CA SER A 152 -1.20 -7.33 9.93
C SER A 152 -2.14 -6.35 10.64
N ASP A 153 -2.35 -6.51 11.95
CA ASP A 153 -3.14 -5.58 12.78
C ASP A 153 -2.53 -4.17 12.74
N PHE A 154 -1.22 -4.09 12.90
CA PHE A 154 -0.50 -2.81 12.85
C PHE A 154 -0.47 -2.20 11.45
N VAL A 155 -0.38 -3.04 10.41
CA VAL A 155 -0.38 -2.57 9.01
C VAL A 155 -1.71 -1.91 8.66
N GLU A 156 -2.83 -2.54 9.01
CA GLU A 156 -4.16 -1.98 8.74
C GLU A 156 -4.43 -0.69 9.52
N ASP A 157 -3.99 -0.61 10.79
CA ASP A 157 -4.08 0.61 11.61
C ASP A 157 -3.34 1.80 10.98
N GLU A 158 -2.18 1.57 10.35
CA GLU A 158 -1.32 2.63 9.82
C GLU A 158 -1.50 2.92 8.33
N LYS A 159 -2.17 2.02 7.59
CA LYS A 159 -2.39 2.15 6.14
C LYS A 159 -3.03 3.48 5.75
N ALA A 160 -4.03 3.93 6.51
CA ALA A 160 -4.70 5.20 6.26
C ALA A 160 -3.77 6.41 6.49
N ASN A 161 -2.90 6.34 7.51
CA ASN A 161 -1.93 7.41 7.81
C ASN A 161 -0.83 7.48 6.75
N LEU A 162 -0.31 6.32 6.32
CA LEU A 162 0.66 6.21 5.25
C LEU A 162 0.08 6.78 3.95
N LEU A 163 -1.12 6.34 3.57
CA LEU A 163 -1.79 6.86 2.38
C LEU A 163 -2.02 8.37 2.47
N LYS A 164 -2.49 8.88 3.62
CA LYS A 164 -2.65 10.32 3.83
C LYS A 164 -1.33 11.09 3.65
N GLY A 165 -0.24 10.61 4.26
CA GLY A 165 1.09 11.22 4.12
C GLY A 165 1.59 11.20 2.68
N PHE A 166 1.39 10.09 1.97
CA PHE A 166 1.67 9.97 0.55
C PHE A 166 0.87 11.00 -0.25
N MET A 167 -0.45 11.05 -0.08
CA MET A 167 -1.32 12.02 -0.76
C MET A 167 -0.96 13.49 -0.43
N MET A 168 -0.23 13.77 0.64
CA MET A 168 0.29 15.12 0.94
C MET A 168 1.66 15.43 0.32
N ARG A 169 2.21 14.54 -0.51
CA ARG A 169 3.52 14.66 -1.19
C ARG A 169 4.72 14.62 -0.25
N HIS A 170 4.55 14.12 0.98
CA HIS A 170 5.62 14.10 1.97
C HIS A 170 6.77 13.15 1.62
N ALA A 171 6.56 12.19 0.72
CA ALA A 171 7.53 11.15 0.36
C ALA A 171 7.99 11.19 -1.10
N ASP A 172 7.48 12.10 -1.95
CA ASP A 172 7.73 12.09 -3.40
C ASP A 172 9.23 12.11 -3.72
N GLY A 173 9.98 13.02 -3.09
CA GLY A 173 11.42 13.16 -3.31
C GLY A 173 12.22 11.93 -2.87
N GLU A 174 11.92 11.38 -1.69
CA GLU A 174 12.60 10.18 -1.18
C GLU A 174 12.28 8.95 -2.03
N LEU A 175 11.05 8.80 -2.51
CA LEU A 175 10.67 7.71 -3.43
C LEU A 175 11.38 7.83 -4.77
N GLN A 176 11.57 9.05 -5.28
CA GLN A 176 12.33 9.29 -6.51
C GLN A 176 13.82 8.96 -6.34
N THR A 177 14.42 9.36 -5.21
CA THR A 177 15.80 8.99 -4.85
C THR A 177 15.94 7.48 -4.67
N LEU A 178 14.99 6.84 -3.99
CA LEU A 178 14.96 5.39 -3.80
C LEU A 178 15.00 4.64 -5.13
N LEU A 179 14.17 5.04 -6.09
CA LEU A 179 14.16 4.44 -7.44
C LEU A 179 15.51 4.58 -8.15
N ALA A 180 16.19 5.73 -7.99
CA ALA A 180 17.46 5.99 -8.65
C ALA A 180 18.66 5.27 -8.02
N GLU A 181 18.62 5.02 -6.71
CA GLU A 181 19.79 4.62 -5.92
C GLU A 181 19.67 3.23 -5.26
N SER A 182 18.61 2.47 -5.54
CA SER A 182 18.45 1.14 -4.95
C SER A 182 17.80 0.16 -5.93
N ALA A 183 17.75 -1.09 -5.49
CA ALA A 183 17.01 -2.17 -6.12
C ALA A 183 16.11 -2.82 -5.05
N PRO A 184 15.01 -3.49 -5.44
CA PRO A 184 14.26 -4.36 -4.55
C PRO A 184 15.13 -5.47 -3.94
N PRO A 185 14.85 -5.93 -2.70
CA PRO A 185 13.76 -5.51 -1.82
C PRO A 185 13.96 -4.09 -1.26
N VAL A 186 12.85 -3.40 -1.01
CA VAL A 186 12.88 -1.98 -0.63
C VAL A 186 13.39 -1.79 0.80
N ASP A 187 14.36 -0.89 1.00
CA ASP A 187 14.73 -0.45 2.35
C ASP A 187 13.76 0.65 2.85
N LEU A 188 12.83 0.25 3.72
CA LEU A 188 11.84 1.14 4.33
C LEU A 188 12.46 2.26 5.18
N GLN A 189 13.70 2.11 5.63
CA GLN A 189 14.40 3.15 6.38
C GLN A 189 14.79 4.34 5.51
N ARG A 190 14.82 4.19 4.18
CA ARG A 190 15.13 5.28 3.25
C ARG A 190 13.97 6.25 3.03
N VAL A 191 12.75 5.85 3.36
CA VAL A 191 11.55 6.68 3.20
C VAL A 191 11.04 7.10 4.59
N ALA A 192 11.16 8.39 4.93
CA ALA A 192 10.80 8.96 6.23
C ALA A 192 9.41 8.57 6.70
N LEU A 193 8.45 8.55 5.77
CA LEU A 193 7.07 8.16 6.03
C LEU A 193 7.00 6.74 6.63
N PHE A 194 7.64 5.76 5.99
CA PHE A 194 7.68 4.37 6.47
C PHE A 194 8.59 4.21 7.69
N ARG A 195 9.77 4.84 7.70
CA ARG A 195 10.70 4.86 8.85
C ARG A 195 10.02 5.28 10.14
N SER A 196 9.16 6.31 10.09
CA SER A 196 8.43 6.79 11.27
C SER A 196 7.49 5.73 11.85
N VAL A 197 6.80 4.97 10.98
CA VAL A 197 5.86 3.93 11.34
C VAL A 197 6.58 2.67 11.83
N CYS A 198 7.69 2.27 11.19
CA CYS A 198 8.52 1.17 11.67
C CYS A 198 9.04 1.43 13.10
N ARG A 199 9.53 2.65 13.39
CA ARG A 199 9.95 3.03 14.75
C ARG A 199 8.81 2.99 15.77
N LYS A 200 7.59 3.35 15.34
CA LYS A 200 6.39 3.24 16.20
C LYS A 200 6.12 1.78 16.56
N GLN A 201 6.27 0.87 15.59
CA GLN A 201 6.12 -0.57 15.83
C GLN A 201 7.20 -1.13 16.75
N GLU A 202 8.46 -0.78 16.54
CA GLU A 202 9.58 -1.20 17.41
C GLU A 202 9.33 -0.80 18.86
N LYS A 203 8.84 0.43 19.09
CA LYS A 203 8.45 0.90 20.44
C LYS A 203 7.28 0.12 21.03
N LYS A 204 6.25 -0.18 20.23
CA LYS A 204 5.08 -0.98 20.64
C LYS A 204 5.50 -2.42 20.98
N ALA A 205 6.36 -3.02 20.18
CA ALA A 205 6.91 -4.36 20.38
C ALA A 205 7.80 -4.43 21.64
N GLY A 206 8.70 -3.47 21.84
CA GLY A 206 9.53 -3.38 23.04
C GLY A 206 8.70 -3.25 24.32
N THR A 207 7.62 -2.47 24.28
CA THR A 207 6.69 -2.33 25.41
C THR A 207 5.96 -3.63 25.70
N ARG A 208 5.52 -4.37 24.67
CA ARG A 208 4.88 -5.69 24.83
C ARG A 208 5.85 -6.70 25.44
N MET A 209 7.08 -6.77 24.94
CA MET A 209 8.11 -7.67 25.47
C MET A 209 8.44 -7.34 26.94
N SER A 210 8.60 -6.05 27.27
CA SER A 210 8.83 -5.61 28.65
C SER A 210 7.69 -6.00 29.58
N ARG A 211 6.42 -5.83 29.16
CA ARG A 211 5.25 -6.28 29.93
C ARG A 211 5.20 -7.79 30.10
N PHE A 212 5.52 -8.55 29.05
CA PHE A 212 5.59 -10.00 29.12
C PHE A 212 6.66 -10.47 30.11
N MET A 213 7.85 -9.87 30.05
CA MET A 213 8.94 -10.19 30.98
C MET A 213 8.58 -9.86 32.44
N MET A 214 7.87 -8.74 32.70
CA MET A 214 7.38 -8.42 34.04
C MET A 214 6.34 -9.44 34.54
N LEU A 215 5.37 -9.82 33.70
CA LEU A 215 4.36 -10.83 34.07
C LEU A 215 4.99 -12.21 34.29
N PHE A 216 5.94 -12.60 33.44
CA PHE A 216 6.67 -13.85 33.59
C PHE A 216 7.49 -13.88 34.89
N GLY A 217 8.15 -12.76 35.25
CA GLY A 217 8.83 -12.61 36.53
C GLY A 217 7.90 -12.79 37.73
N LEU A 218 6.73 -12.14 37.71
CA LEU A 218 5.72 -12.30 38.77
C LEU A 218 5.19 -13.73 38.90
N LEU A 219 4.98 -14.43 37.76
CA LEU A 219 4.58 -15.84 37.76
C LEU A 219 5.68 -16.75 38.32
N LEU A 220 6.95 -16.48 38.01
CA LEU A 220 8.08 -17.20 38.60
C LEU A 220 8.16 -16.98 40.12
N ASP A 221 7.96 -15.75 40.58
CA ASP A 221 7.97 -15.43 42.01
C ASP A 221 6.82 -16.13 42.75
N LEU A 222 5.60 -16.13 42.19
CA LEU A 222 4.46 -16.87 42.74
C LEU A 222 4.72 -18.37 42.79
N ALA A 223 5.28 -18.95 41.72
CA ALA A 223 5.66 -20.37 41.70
C ALA A 223 6.74 -20.68 42.76
N GLN A 224 7.72 -19.80 42.97
CA GLN A 224 8.71 -19.96 44.02
C GLN A 224 8.10 -19.87 45.43
N ILE A 225 7.12 -18.99 45.65
CA ILE A 225 6.38 -18.89 46.91
C ILE A 225 5.61 -20.20 47.18
N GLU A 226 4.88 -20.72 46.20
CA GLU A 226 4.17 -21.99 46.34
C GLU A 226 5.10 -23.16 46.65
N ILE A 227 6.26 -23.23 45.99
CA ILE A 227 7.29 -24.24 46.25
C ILE A 227 7.81 -24.10 47.69
N LYS A 228 8.17 -22.88 48.13
CA LYS A 228 8.64 -22.61 49.50
C LYS A 228 7.59 -22.99 50.54
N ASP A 229 6.33 -22.61 50.33
CA ASP A 229 5.22 -22.96 51.20
C ASP A 229 4.99 -24.47 51.28
N HIS A 230 5.09 -25.17 50.15
CA HIS A 230 5.01 -26.62 50.10
C HIS A 230 6.15 -27.28 50.91
N PHE A 231 7.38 -26.78 50.81
CA PHE A 231 8.50 -27.24 51.64
C PHE A 231 8.30 -26.97 53.14
N VAL A 232 7.82 -25.77 53.51
CA VAL A 232 7.51 -25.42 54.89
C VAL A 232 6.42 -26.33 55.48
N ARG A 233 5.35 -26.60 54.71
CA ARG A 233 4.28 -27.53 55.10
C ARG A 233 4.82 -28.95 55.32
N ARG A 234 5.71 -29.45 54.44
CA ARG A 234 6.37 -30.75 54.61
C ARG A 234 7.28 -30.80 55.85
N ARG A 235 8.04 -29.74 56.13
CA ARG A 235 8.91 -29.65 57.32
C ARG A 235 8.11 -29.67 58.62
N LYS A 236 7.00 -28.91 58.69
CA LYS A 236 6.08 -28.92 59.84
C LYS A 236 5.50 -30.32 60.10
N LYS A 237 5.07 -31.04 59.06
CA LYS A 237 4.61 -32.44 59.19
C LYS A 237 5.70 -33.36 59.75
N ARG A 238 6.95 -33.29 59.26
CA ARG A 238 8.07 -34.10 59.80
C ARG A 238 8.36 -33.80 61.27
N GLN A 239 8.29 -32.53 61.68
CA GLN A 239 8.51 -32.14 63.08
C GLN A 239 7.41 -32.70 63.99
N GLN A 240 6.14 -32.65 63.58
CA GLN A 240 5.02 -33.26 64.33
C GLN A 240 5.20 -34.78 64.50
N TRP A 241 5.62 -35.48 63.43
CA TRP A 241 5.93 -36.92 63.51
C TRP A 241 7.07 -37.21 64.49
N ARG A 242 8.14 -36.42 64.47
CA ARG A 242 9.28 -36.56 65.40
C ARG A 242 8.84 -36.32 66.85
N ASN A 243 8.04 -35.30 67.12
CA ASN A 243 7.51 -35.02 68.46
C ASN A 243 6.59 -36.14 68.96
N ARG A 244 5.72 -36.69 68.10
CA ARG A 244 4.88 -37.85 68.43
C ARG A 244 5.70 -39.10 68.75
N PHE A 245 6.74 -39.36 67.95
CA PHE A 245 7.64 -40.49 68.17
C PHE A 245 8.38 -40.37 69.51
N LEU A 246 8.94 -39.20 69.83
CA LEU A 246 9.60 -38.96 71.12
C LEU A 246 8.63 -39.07 72.31
N SER A 247 7.40 -38.58 72.17
CA SER A 247 6.35 -38.73 73.19
C SER A 247 6.00 -40.21 73.44
N LEU A 248 5.89 -41.02 72.38
CA LEU A 248 5.65 -42.46 72.50
C LEU A 248 6.80 -43.17 73.19
N GLN A 249 8.06 -42.85 72.85
CA GLN A 249 9.23 -43.41 73.53
C GLN A 249 9.28 -43.04 75.02
N ALA A 250 8.96 -41.79 75.38
CA ALA A 250 8.90 -41.37 76.77
C ALA A 250 7.82 -42.12 77.56
N THR A 251 6.64 -42.32 76.95
CA THR A 251 5.54 -43.07 77.57
C THR A 251 5.89 -44.54 77.79
N LEU A 252 6.61 -45.16 76.83
CA LEU A 252 7.08 -46.54 76.96
C LEU A 252 8.12 -46.70 78.08
N ARG A 253 9.03 -45.73 78.26
CA ARG A 253 10.01 -45.76 79.35
C ARG A 253 9.40 -45.64 80.75
N GLN A 254 8.28 -44.93 80.90
CA GLN A 254 7.59 -44.83 82.21
C GLN A 254 6.83 -46.10 82.59
N ARG A 255 6.63 -47.04 81.65
CA ARG A 255 5.95 -48.32 81.89
C ARG A 255 6.92 -49.46 82.20
N GLN A 256 8.23 -49.20 82.20
CA GLN A 256 9.28 -50.12 82.62
C GLN A 256 9.73 -49.76 84.03
#